data_AF-A0A4Q5V582-F1
#
_entry.id   AF-A0A4Q5V582-F1
#
_cell.length_a   1.000
_cell.length_b   1.000
_cell.length_c   1.000
_cell.angle_alpha   90.00
_cell.angle_beta   90.00
_cell.angle_gamma   90.00
#
_symmetry.space_group_name_H-M   'P 1'
#
loop_
_entity.id
_entity.type
_entity.pdbx_description
1 polymer ?
#
loop_
_entity_poly.entity_id
_entity_poly.type
_entity_poly.pdbx_seq_one_letter_code
_entity_poly.pdbx_strand_id
1 'polypeptide(L)' 'GLQVETEGETDKLKGVMQVLIDLRREARSKKDWATSDKIRNQLAEIGIQLKDEKEGGMSWSLS' A
#
# COMPACT_ATOMS: atom_id res chain seq x y z
N GLY A 1 20.71 9.26 23.09
CA GLY A 1 19.27 9.48 22.89
C GLY A 1 19.06 9.94 21.47
N LEU A 2 17.88 9.65 20.89
CA LEU A 2 17.43 9.88 19.50
C LEU A 2 17.45 8.63 18.61
N GLN A 3 16.45 7.75 18.75
CA GLN A 3 16.03 6.78 17.70
C GLN A 3 14.51 6.47 17.73
N VAL A 4 13.68 7.26 18.43
CA VAL A 4 12.25 6.90 18.64
C VAL A 4 11.30 7.60 17.66
N GLU A 5 11.71 8.68 16.98
CA GLU A 5 10.82 9.41 16.05
C GLU A 5 10.58 8.65 14.73
N THR A 6 11.53 7.83 14.28
CA THR A 6 11.41 7.11 13.00
C THR A 6 10.46 5.91 13.05
N GLU A 7 10.32 5.23 14.21
CA GLU A 7 9.46 4.05 14.33
C GLU A 7 7.97 4.42 14.29
N GLY A 8 7.56 5.48 14.99
CA GLY A 8 6.16 5.90 15.05
C GLY A 8 5.61 6.46 13.74
N GLU A 9 6.43 7.20 12.97
CA GLU A 9 6.06 7.64 11.62
C GLU A 9 5.96 6.46 10.64
N THR A 10 6.87 5.49 10.77
CA THR A 10 6.85 4.27 9.98
C THR A 10 5.59 3.44 10.25
N ASP A 11 5.12 3.37 11.50
CA ASP A 11 3.91 2.61 11.84
C ASP A 11 2.61 3.27 11.35
N LYS A 12 2.52 4.61 11.35
CA LYS A 12 1.40 5.32 10.73
C LYS A 12 1.38 5.10 9.22
N LEU A 13 2.54 5.19 8.56
CA LEU A 13 2.65 4.91 7.13
C LEU A 13 2.24 3.47 6.81
N LYS A 14 2.72 2.47 7.58
CA LYS A 14 2.31 1.07 7.43
C LYS A 14 0.79 0.91 7.56
N GLY A 15 0.17 1.57 8.55
CA GLY A 15 -1.27 1.55 8.74
C GLY A 15 -2.05 2.12 7.54
N VAL A 16 -1.63 3.28 7.02
CA VAL A 16 -2.24 3.88 5.83
C VAL A 16 -2.07 2.97 4.61
N MET A 17 -0.88 2.39 4.42
CA MET A 17 -0.60 1.46 3.34
C MET A 17 -1.46 0.20 3.41
N GLN A 18 -1.66 -0.35 4.60
CA GLN A 18 -2.54 -1.51 4.80
C GLN A 18 -3.98 -1.19 4.36
N VAL A 19 -4.52 -0.03 4.73
CA VAL A 19 -5.86 0.41 4.32
C VAL A 19 -5.97 0.52 2.80
N LEU A 20 -4.97 1.10 2.13
CA LEU A 20 -4.97 1.23 0.67
C LEU A 20 -4.87 -0.12 -0.05
N ILE A 21 -4.07 -1.03 0.50
CA ILE A 21 -3.94 -2.41 0.00
C ILE A 21 -5.28 -3.15 0.13
N ASP A 22 -5.95 -3.04 1.28
CA ASP A 22 -7.24 -3.69 1.51
C ASP A 22 -8.33 -3.12 0.60
N LEU A 23 -8.36 -1.79 0.40
CA LEU A 23 -9.27 -1.15 -0.55
C LEU A 23 -9.03 -1.64 -1.99
N ARG A 24 -7.76 -1.81 -2.39
CA ARG A 24 -7.41 -2.37 -3.71
C ARG A 24 -7.88 -3.83 -3.83
N ARG A 25 -7.74 -4.64 -2.77
CA ARG A 25 -8.24 -6.03 -2.74
C ARG A 25 -9.75 -6.09 -2.85
N GLU A 26 -10.45 -5.23 -2.12
CA GLU A 26 -11.91 -5.14 -2.18
C GLU A 26 -12.39 -4.69 -3.56
N ALA A 27 -11.74 -3.69 -4.17
CA ALA A 27 -12.03 -3.28 -5.53
C ALA A 27 -11.90 -4.46 -6.52
N ARG A 28 -10.82 -5.27 -6.39
CA ARG A 28 -10.67 -6.49 -7.21
C ARG A 28 -11.74 -7.54 -6.94
N SER A 29 -12.12 -7.78 -5.68
CA SER A 29 -13.16 -8.77 -5.36
C SER A 29 -14.52 -8.36 -5.94
N LYS A 30 -14.78 -7.05 -6.00
CA LYS A 30 -15.96 -6.45 -6.64
C LYS A 30 -15.84 -6.31 -8.17
N LYS A 31 -14.72 -6.73 -8.77
CA LYS A 31 -14.38 -6.54 -10.20
C LYS A 31 -14.34 -5.07 -10.63
N ASP A 32 -14.13 -4.16 -9.69
CA ASP A 32 -13.85 -2.75 -9.95
C ASP A 32 -12.36 -2.56 -10.27
N TRP A 33 -12.02 -2.89 -11.52
CA TRP A 33 -10.65 -2.78 -12.03
C TRP A 33 -10.18 -1.32 -12.11
N ALA A 34 -11.11 -0.39 -12.38
CA ALA A 34 -10.80 1.04 -12.49
C ALA A 34 -10.31 1.61 -11.15
N THR A 35 -11.01 1.33 -10.06
CA THR A 35 -10.58 1.75 -8.71
C THR A 35 -9.29 1.04 -8.30
N SER A 36 -9.14 -0.25 -8.59
CA SER A 36 -7.92 -1.01 -8.31
C SER A 36 -6.68 -0.41 -8.99
N ASP A 37 -6.81 -0.09 -10.28
CA ASP A 37 -5.74 0.54 -11.06
C ASP A 37 -5.46 1.96 -10.61
N LYS A 38 -6.49 2.75 -10.26
CA LYS A 38 -6.31 4.10 -9.71
C LYS A 38 -5.45 4.08 -8.45
N ILE A 39 -5.73 3.19 -7.51
CA ILE A 39 -4.94 3.07 -6.26
C ILE A 39 -3.49 2.70 -6.57
N ARG A 40 -3.26 1.72 -7.46
CA ARG A 40 -1.90 1.33 -7.88
C ARG A 40 -1.15 2.50 -8.50
N ASN A 41 -1.79 3.22 -9.43
CA ASN A 41 -1.15 4.29 -10.18
C ASN A 41 -0.84 5.50 -9.28
N GLN A 42 -1.77 5.89 -8.40
CA GLN A 42 -1.55 6.99 -7.45
C GLN A 42 -0.42 6.69 -6.46
N LEU A 43 -0.31 5.44 -6.00
CA LEU A 43 0.82 5.02 -5.17
C LEU A 43 2.14 5.06 -5.96
N ALA A 44 2.15 4.59 -7.21
CA ALA A 44 3.33 4.64 -8.06
C ALA A 44 3.77 6.08 -8.36
N GLU A 45 2.84 7.03 -8.54
CA GLU A 45 3.11 8.46 -8.75
C GLU A 45 3.85 9.10 -7.58
N ILE A 46 3.61 8.64 -6.34
CA ILE A 46 4.30 9.12 -5.15
C ILE A 46 5.52 8.26 -4.77
N GLY A 47 6.00 7.40 -5.67
CA GLY A 47 7.19 6.56 -5.46
C GLY A 47 6.94 5.31 -4.61
N ILE A 48 5.69 4.88 -4.45
CA ILE A 48 5.33 3.66 -3.73
C ILE A 48 4.93 2.58 -4.73
N GLN A 49 5.76 1.55 -4.84
CA GLN A 49 5.48 0.40 -5.71
C GLN A 49 4.82 -0.71 -4.91
N LEU A 50 3.62 -1.11 -5.34
CA LEU A 50 2.93 -2.29 -4.81
C LEU A 50 3.42 -3.56 -5.53
N LYS A 51 3.78 -4.59 -4.75
CA LYS A 51 4.07 -5.94 -5.21
C LYS A 51 3.00 -6.89 -4.72
N ASP A 52 2.39 -7.61 -5.65
CA ASP A 52 1.56 -8.76 -5.32
C ASP A 52 2.50 -9.95 -5.02
N GLU A 53 2.40 -10.53 -3.83
CA GLU A 53 3.16 -11.70 -3.41
C GLU A 53 2.37 -12.99 -3.63
N LYS A 54 3.07 -14.12 -3.52
CA LYS A 54 2.42 -15.44 -3.49
C LYS A 54 1.55 -15.54 -2.23
N GLU A 55 0.49 -16.34 -2.31
CA GLU A 55 -0.52 -16.49 -1.24
C GLU A 55 -1.43 -15.27 -1.02
N GLY A 56 -1.40 -14.28 -1.92
CA GLY A 56 -2.31 -13.13 -1.85
C GLY A 56 -1.89 -12.06 -0.85
N GLY A 57 -0.69 -12.17 -0.28
CA GLY A 57 0.00 -11.08 0.41
C GLY A 57 0.36 -9.96 -0.56
N MET A 58 0.44 -8.73 -0.07
CA MET A 58 0.88 -7.57 -0.85
C MET A 58 1.92 -6.82 -0.05
N SER A 59 3.11 -6.70 -0.63
CA SER A 59 4.20 -5.89 -0.08
C SER A 59 4.35 -4.60 -0.87
N TRP A 60 5.00 -3.61 -0.27
CA TRP A 60 5.27 -2.34 -0.93
C TRP A 60 6.71 -1.91 -0.69
N SER A 61 7.27 -1.20 -1.65
CA SER A 61 8.61 -0.63 -1.57
C SER A 61 8.59 0.83 -1.98
N LEU A 62 9.37 1.65 -1.26
CA LEU A 62 9.68 3.02 -1.66
C LEU A 62 10.80 2.97 -2.71
N SER A 63 10.58 3.64 -3.84
CA SER A 63 11.57 3.80 -4.92
C SER A 63 12.22 5.18 -4.89
#